data_AF-A0A1H4XG54-F1
#
_entry.id   AF-A0A1H4XG54-F1
#
_cell.length_a   1.000
_cell.length_b   1.000
_cell.length_c   1.000
_cell.angle_alpha   90.00
_cell.angle_beta   90.00
_cell.angle_gamma   90.00
#
_symmetry.space_group_name_H-M   'P 1'
#
loop_
_entity.id
_entity.type
_entity.pdbx_description
1 polymer ?
#
loop_
_entity_poly.entity_id
_entity_poly.type
_entity_poly.pdbx_seq_one_letter_code
_entity_poly.pdbx_strand_id
1 'polypeptide(L)'
;MGWPRHIRIYAILGSIALSLYVAWDAGAFAKTFAFLDFGAGVLALVCLTSAVLWGLAATDQLILHTRQRLMAQAIHRAAAVAGLLFLAVHIWVKIAESHTNAASIVLPFADANQPVLIGLGTIAGYLFVIAAVTGAVRSSFASAGNSRWRYRWWRALHVGAYPAWCAALIHGLKAGRAAKTWATYGYIAALAGVAIALWLRLVARRRQDIDRADGIEVRNPPARSMQEGRTRRAGPTVPRPRSAEPGSRDSQPLGASRGWDR
;
A
#
# COMPACT_ATOMS: atom_id res chain seq x y z
N MET A 1 11.08 -43.51 34.00
CA MET A 1 11.18 -43.51 32.53
C MET A 1 10.35 -42.36 31.96
N GLY A 2 10.99 -41.27 31.53
CA GLY A 2 10.31 -40.12 30.94
C GLY A 2 10.01 -40.40 29.46
N TRP A 3 8.78 -40.14 29.03
CA TRP A 3 8.40 -40.27 27.62
C TRP A 3 9.24 -39.32 26.77
N PRO A 4 9.69 -39.76 25.58
CA PRO A 4 10.44 -38.89 24.69
C PRO A 4 9.58 -37.69 24.25
N ARG A 5 10.23 -36.52 24.19
CA ARG A 5 9.56 -35.21 24.05
C ARG A 5 8.58 -35.12 22.87
N HIS A 6 8.88 -35.78 21.76
CA HIS A 6 8.01 -35.81 20.58
C HIS A 6 6.68 -36.53 20.84
N ILE A 7 6.67 -37.63 21.60
CA ILE A 7 5.43 -38.37 21.90
C ILE A 7 4.52 -37.55 22.82
N ARG A 8 5.09 -36.80 23.77
CA ARG A 8 4.32 -35.86 24.60
C ARG A 8 3.71 -34.74 23.74
N ILE A 9 4.45 -34.21 22.77
CA ILE A 9 3.93 -33.20 21.84
C ILE A 9 2.78 -33.77 20.99
N TYR A 10 2.93 -34.97 20.42
CA TYR A 10 1.86 -35.59 19.63
C TYR A 10 0.62 -35.92 20.47
N ALA A 11 0.80 -36.38 21.71
CA ALA A 11 -0.32 -36.63 22.62
C ALA A 11 -1.06 -35.33 22.99
N ILE A 12 -0.34 -34.23 23.24
CA ILE A 12 -0.94 -32.92 23.51
C ILE A 12 -1.67 -32.39 22.28
N LEU A 13 -1.05 -32.43 21.10
CA LEU A 13 -1.67 -31.98 19.86
C LEU A 13 -2.91 -32.83 19.50
N GLY A 14 -2.81 -34.16 19.66
CA GLY A 14 -3.92 -35.09 19.45
C GLY A 14 -5.07 -34.85 20.43
N SER A 15 -4.76 -34.59 21.71
CA SER A 15 -5.76 -34.24 22.71
C SER A 15 -6.44 -32.91 22.38
N ILE A 16 -5.68 -31.88 21.99
CA ILE A 16 -6.25 -30.58 21.58
C ILE A 16 -7.14 -30.75 20.36
N ALA A 17 -6.69 -31.47 19.34
CA ALA A 17 -7.46 -31.72 18.13
C ALA A 17 -8.76 -32.49 18.43
N LEU A 18 -8.69 -33.52 19.28
CA LEU A 18 -9.86 -34.29 19.71
C LEU A 18 -10.85 -33.43 20.51
N SER A 19 -10.35 -32.62 21.46
CA SER A 19 -11.19 -31.71 22.24
C SER A 19 -11.87 -30.65 21.36
N LEU A 20 -11.16 -30.12 20.36
CA LEU A 20 -11.73 -29.19 19.38
C LEU A 20 -12.80 -29.87 18.52
N TYR A 21 -12.58 -31.12 18.11
CA TYR A 21 -13.55 -31.91 17.34
C TYR A 21 -14.83 -32.19 18.14
N VAL A 22 -14.70 -32.61 19.40
CA VAL A 22 -15.88 -32.86 20.27
C VAL A 22 -16.64 -31.57 20.55
N ALA A 23 -15.95 -30.45 20.79
CA ALA A 23 -16.59 -29.15 20.98
C ALA A 23 -17.32 -28.68 19.71
N TRP A 24 -16.76 -28.97 18.53
CA TRP A 24 -17.42 -28.73 17.24
C TRP A 24 -18.70 -29.55 17.09
N ASP A 25 -18.62 -30.86 17.33
CA ASP A 25 -19.76 -31.78 17.22
C ASP A 25 -20.89 -31.43 18.22
N ALA A 26 -20.51 -30.99 19.43
CA ALA A 26 -21.43 -30.46 20.43
C ALA A 26 -22.05 -29.09 20.07
N GLY A 27 -21.71 -28.51 18.91
CA GLY A 27 -22.26 -27.25 18.43
C GLY A 27 -21.74 -26.01 19.16
N ALA A 28 -20.63 -26.09 19.90
CA ALA A 28 -20.09 -24.96 20.68
C ALA A 28 -19.78 -23.73 19.81
N PHE A 29 -19.48 -23.95 18.53
CA PHE A 29 -19.18 -22.89 17.58
C PHE A 29 -20.36 -22.50 16.68
N ALA A 30 -21.54 -23.11 16.83
CA ALA A 30 -22.67 -22.89 15.92
C ALA A 30 -23.09 -21.41 15.83
N LYS A 31 -23.13 -20.70 16.97
CA LYS A 31 -23.42 -19.26 17.00
C LYS A 31 -22.34 -18.42 16.31
N THR A 32 -21.08 -18.83 16.45
CA THR A 32 -19.94 -18.17 15.79
C THR A 32 -19.98 -18.38 14.28
N PHE A 33 -20.26 -19.60 13.81
CA PHE A 33 -20.42 -19.89 12.38
C PHE A 33 -21.59 -19.12 11.78
N ALA A 34 -22.75 -19.12 12.43
CA ALA A 34 -23.89 -18.33 11.99
C ALA A 34 -23.58 -16.82 11.95
N PHE A 35 -22.81 -16.31 12.92
CA PHE A 35 -22.34 -14.92 12.89
C PHE A 35 -21.36 -14.68 11.74
N LEU A 36 -20.40 -15.57 11.49
CA LEU A 36 -19.40 -15.41 10.42
C LEU A 36 -20.01 -15.58 9.03
N ASP A 37 -20.96 -16.50 8.85
CA ASP A 37 -21.66 -16.73 7.59
C ASP A 37 -22.33 -15.44 7.09
N PHE A 38 -22.85 -14.66 8.03
CA PHE A 38 -23.41 -13.36 7.73
C PHE A 38 -22.39 -12.21 7.78
N GLY A 39 -21.61 -12.13 8.85
CA GLY A 39 -20.80 -10.98 9.22
C GLY A 39 -19.47 -10.88 8.48
N ALA A 40 -18.86 -12.01 8.08
CA ALA A 40 -17.56 -11.99 7.42
C ALA A 40 -17.61 -11.23 6.09
N GLY A 41 -18.66 -11.41 5.30
CA GLY A 41 -18.86 -10.68 4.03
C GLY A 41 -19.06 -9.17 4.25
N VAL A 42 -19.85 -8.79 5.26
CA VAL A 42 -20.09 -7.38 5.62
C VAL A 42 -18.80 -6.70 6.10
N LEU A 43 -18.06 -7.36 7.01
CA LEU A 43 -16.79 -6.85 7.52
C LEU A 43 -15.75 -6.73 6.41
N ALA A 44 -15.65 -7.72 5.51
CA ALA A 44 -14.81 -7.64 4.33
C ALA A 44 -15.15 -6.41 3.48
N LEU A 45 -16.44 -6.19 3.17
CA LEU A 45 -16.88 -5.06 2.37
C LEU A 45 -16.57 -3.70 3.03
N VAL A 46 -16.81 -3.57 4.34
CA VAL A 46 -16.52 -2.35 5.09
C VAL A 46 -15.02 -2.05 5.08
N CYS A 47 -14.18 -3.05 5.35
CA CYS A 47 -12.73 -2.91 5.34
C CYS A 47 -12.19 -2.58 3.92
N LEU A 48 -12.69 -3.25 2.88
CA LEU A 48 -12.27 -3.01 1.50
C LEU A 48 -12.74 -1.63 1.00
N THR A 49 -13.95 -1.21 1.35
CA THR A 49 -14.43 0.16 1.07
C THR A 49 -13.57 1.20 1.78
N SER A 50 -13.26 0.98 3.06
CA SER A 50 -12.36 1.85 3.82
C SER A 50 -10.99 1.93 3.15
N ALA A 51 -10.44 0.80 2.69
CA ALA A 51 -9.18 0.78 1.97
C ALA A 51 -9.24 1.61 0.68
N VAL A 52 -10.32 1.52 -0.11
CA VAL A 52 -10.49 2.34 -1.32
C VAL A 52 -10.54 3.83 -0.99
N LEU A 53 -11.34 4.23 0.02
CA LEU A 53 -11.47 5.62 0.46
C LEU A 53 -10.14 6.21 0.94
N TRP A 54 -9.46 5.52 1.86
CA TRP A 54 -8.18 5.96 2.40
C TRP A 54 -7.06 5.91 1.35
N GLY A 55 -7.13 5.00 0.39
CA GLY A 55 -6.22 4.96 -0.76
C GLY A 55 -6.39 6.16 -1.69
N LEU A 56 -7.64 6.61 -1.88
CA LEU A 56 -7.95 7.84 -2.62
C LEU A 56 -7.42 9.07 -1.88
N ALA A 57 -7.70 9.17 -0.57
CA ALA A 57 -7.26 10.26 0.29
C ALA A 57 -5.72 10.35 0.37
N ALA A 58 -5.02 9.22 0.51
CA ALA A 58 -3.56 9.17 0.56
C ALA A 58 -2.86 9.65 -0.73
N THR A 59 -3.58 9.63 -1.86
CA THR A 59 -3.08 10.11 -3.16
C THR A 59 -3.19 11.63 -3.27
N ASP A 60 -4.05 12.28 -2.48
CA ASP A 60 -4.24 13.72 -2.50
C ASP A 60 -3.05 14.44 -1.85
N GLN A 61 -2.55 15.48 -2.52
CA GLN A 61 -1.46 16.34 -2.06
C GLN A 61 -1.95 17.77 -1.73
N LEU A 62 -3.22 18.07 -1.97
CA LEU A 62 -3.77 19.42 -1.89
C LEU A 62 -4.43 19.72 -0.54
N ILE A 63 -5.09 18.73 0.06
CA ILE A 63 -5.90 18.91 1.27
C ILE A 63 -5.17 18.40 2.53
N LEU A 64 -4.27 17.43 2.38
CA LEU A 64 -3.64 16.73 3.52
C LEU A 64 -2.16 17.07 3.65
N HIS A 65 -1.77 17.53 4.85
CA HIS A 65 -0.37 17.68 5.23
C HIS A 65 0.36 16.32 5.22
N THR A 66 1.70 16.34 5.09
CA THR A 66 2.54 15.12 4.99
C THR A 66 2.24 14.07 6.07
N ARG A 67 1.99 14.50 7.32
CA ARG A 67 1.63 13.60 8.44
C ARG A 67 0.30 12.88 8.21
N GLN A 68 -0.72 13.61 7.75
CA GLN A 68 -2.05 13.03 7.49
C GLN A 68 -2.02 12.04 6.33
N ARG A 69 -1.18 12.29 5.31
CA ARG A 69 -0.97 11.34 4.20
C ARG A 69 -0.33 10.04 4.66
N LEU A 70 0.62 10.11 5.60
CA LEU A 70 1.21 8.91 6.19
C LEU A 70 0.18 8.11 6.99
N MET A 71 -0.67 8.79 7.78
CA MET A 71 -1.77 8.13 8.50
C MET A 71 -2.77 7.50 7.53
N ALA A 72 -3.18 8.20 6.47
CA ALA A 72 -4.07 7.66 5.45
C ALA A 72 -3.49 6.40 4.77
N GLN A 73 -2.18 6.37 4.50
CA GLN A 73 -1.50 5.18 3.97
C GLN A 73 -1.47 4.03 4.97
N ALA A 74 -1.24 4.32 6.26
CA ALA A 74 -1.28 3.30 7.31
C ALA A 74 -2.68 2.69 7.44
N ILE A 75 -3.72 3.54 7.48
CA ILE A 75 -5.11 3.09 7.56
C ILE A 75 -5.50 2.31 6.30
N HIS A 76 -5.12 2.78 5.11
CA HIS A 76 -5.34 2.05 3.86
C HIS A 76 -4.75 0.64 3.92
N ARG A 77 -3.49 0.49 4.37
CA ARG A 77 -2.83 -0.82 4.47
C ARG A 77 -3.50 -1.72 5.51
N ALA A 78 -3.80 -1.18 6.68
CA ALA A 78 -4.46 -1.92 7.75
C ALA A 78 -5.86 -2.40 7.30
N ALA A 79 -6.65 -1.52 6.69
CA ALA A 79 -7.97 -1.84 6.17
C ALA A 79 -7.89 -2.85 5.01
N ALA A 80 -6.90 -2.73 4.13
CA ALA A 80 -6.70 -3.70 3.04
C ALA A 80 -6.37 -5.10 3.58
N VAL A 81 -5.46 -5.21 4.55
CA VAL A 81 -5.11 -6.50 5.18
C VAL A 81 -6.31 -7.09 5.90
N ALA A 82 -7.00 -6.29 6.74
CA ALA A 82 -8.20 -6.74 7.43
C ALA A 82 -9.30 -7.20 6.44
N GLY A 83 -9.50 -6.44 5.37
CA GLY A 83 -10.48 -6.77 4.31
C GLY A 83 -10.17 -8.08 3.61
N LEU A 84 -8.90 -8.35 3.29
CA LEU A 84 -8.47 -9.62 2.67
C LEU A 84 -8.61 -10.81 3.64
N LEU A 85 -8.31 -10.62 4.93
CA LEU A 85 -8.50 -11.67 5.93
C LEU A 85 -9.99 -12.01 6.10
N PHE A 86 -10.86 -11.00 6.22
CA PHE A 86 -12.31 -11.23 6.27
C PHE A 86 -12.85 -11.83 4.97
N LEU A 87 -12.30 -11.46 3.82
CA LEU A 87 -12.63 -12.07 2.53
C LEU A 87 -12.28 -13.57 2.52
N ALA A 88 -11.10 -13.94 3.01
CA ALA A 88 -10.70 -15.34 3.12
C ALA A 88 -11.64 -16.12 4.05
N VAL A 89 -11.99 -15.55 5.21
CA VAL A 89 -12.97 -16.15 6.14
C VAL A 89 -14.35 -16.26 5.48
N HIS A 90 -14.79 -15.25 4.74
CA HIS A 90 -16.07 -15.27 4.03
C HIS A 90 -16.13 -16.40 3.00
N ILE A 91 -15.10 -16.55 2.16
CA ILE A 91 -15.02 -17.64 1.18
C ILE A 91 -15.02 -18.99 1.89
N TRP A 92 -14.20 -19.13 2.94
CA TRP A 92 -14.10 -20.36 3.72
C TRP A 92 -15.45 -20.80 4.30
N VAL A 93 -16.16 -19.89 4.97
CA VAL A 93 -17.46 -20.21 5.58
C VAL A 93 -18.51 -20.57 4.53
N LYS A 94 -18.51 -19.89 3.37
CA LYS A 94 -19.46 -20.22 2.28
C LYS A 94 -19.25 -21.61 1.68
N ILE A 95 -18.01 -22.11 1.67
CA ILE A 95 -17.72 -23.48 1.27
C ILE A 95 -18.08 -24.47 2.40
N ALA A 96 -17.71 -24.13 3.64
CA ALA A 96 -17.96 -24.98 4.80
C ALA A 96 -19.45 -25.24 5.05
N GLU A 97 -20.30 -24.22 4.84
CA GLU A 97 -21.76 -24.35 4.94
C GLU A 97 -22.43 -24.76 3.61
N SER A 98 -21.65 -25.14 2.58
CA SER A 98 -22.15 -25.60 1.27
C SER A 98 -23.04 -24.58 0.53
N HIS A 99 -22.85 -23.29 0.77
CA HIS A 99 -23.52 -22.23 0.01
C HIS A 99 -22.97 -22.09 -1.42
N THR A 100 -21.76 -22.60 -1.68
CA THR A 100 -21.17 -22.72 -3.02
C THR A 100 -20.19 -23.90 -3.10
N ASN A 101 -19.88 -24.34 -4.31
CA ASN A 101 -18.90 -25.39 -4.57
C ASN A 101 -17.45 -24.84 -4.50
N ALA A 102 -16.51 -25.65 -4.01
CA ALA A 102 -15.08 -25.36 -4.05
C ALA A 102 -14.57 -25.09 -5.48
N ALA A 103 -15.19 -25.69 -6.51
CA ALA A 103 -14.87 -25.41 -7.91
C ALA A 103 -15.07 -23.93 -8.29
N SER A 104 -16.07 -23.26 -7.69
CA SER A 104 -16.39 -21.84 -7.92
C SER A 104 -15.30 -20.88 -7.44
N ILE A 105 -14.38 -21.34 -6.59
CA ILE A 105 -13.20 -20.56 -6.18
C ILE A 105 -12.24 -20.43 -7.35
N VAL A 106 -12.02 -21.52 -8.10
CA VAL A 106 -11.00 -21.62 -9.15
C VAL A 106 -11.57 -21.12 -10.48
N LEU A 107 -12.78 -21.58 -10.81
CA LEU A 107 -13.45 -21.27 -12.06
C LEU A 107 -14.62 -20.32 -11.77
N PRO A 108 -14.54 -19.04 -12.20
CA PRO A 108 -15.68 -18.16 -12.09
C PRO A 108 -16.85 -18.75 -12.89
N PHE A 109 -18.08 -18.54 -12.41
CA PHE A 109 -19.32 -19.05 -13.03
C PHE A 109 -19.53 -20.57 -12.97
N ALA A 110 -18.69 -21.32 -12.25
CA ALA A 110 -18.87 -22.76 -12.08
C ALA A 110 -19.99 -23.16 -11.10
N ASP A 111 -20.65 -22.18 -10.46
CA ASP A 111 -21.77 -22.45 -9.56
C ASP A 111 -23.06 -22.79 -10.32
N ALA A 112 -23.74 -23.87 -9.92
CA ALA A 112 -24.94 -24.34 -10.60
C ALA A 112 -26.19 -23.47 -10.34
N ASN A 113 -26.26 -22.79 -9.19
CA ASN A 113 -27.47 -22.08 -8.76
C ASN A 113 -27.39 -20.59 -9.07
N GLN A 114 -26.23 -19.96 -8.83
CA GLN A 114 -26.03 -18.53 -9.05
C GLN A 114 -24.71 -18.23 -9.78
N PRO A 115 -24.51 -18.75 -11.01
CA PRO A 115 -23.24 -18.67 -11.72
C PRO A 115 -22.73 -17.23 -11.86
N VAL A 116 -23.59 -16.30 -12.30
CA VAL A 116 -23.21 -14.90 -12.54
C VAL A 116 -22.83 -14.18 -11.25
N LEU A 117 -23.65 -14.30 -10.20
CA LEU A 117 -23.44 -13.57 -8.96
C LEU A 117 -22.25 -14.11 -8.18
N ILE A 118 -22.12 -15.44 -8.06
CA ILE A 118 -20.97 -16.07 -7.40
C ILE A 118 -19.70 -15.87 -8.22
N GLY A 119 -19.77 -16.03 -9.55
CA GLY A 119 -18.65 -15.75 -10.45
C GLY A 119 -18.15 -14.30 -10.36
N LEU A 120 -19.05 -13.34 -10.17
CA LEU A 120 -18.68 -11.94 -9.92
C LEU A 120 -17.89 -11.77 -8.61
N GLY A 121 -18.28 -12.51 -7.56
CA GLY A 121 -17.53 -12.59 -6.29
C GLY A 121 -16.15 -13.18 -6.48
N THR A 122 -16.02 -14.27 -7.23
CA THR A 122 -14.73 -14.91 -7.57
C THR A 122 -13.81 -13.95 -8.32
N ILE A 123 -14.31 -13.28 -9.36
CA ILE A 123 -13.56 -12.28 -10.13
C ILE A 123 -13.12 -11.11 -9.22
N ALA A 124 -14.02 -10.61 -8.36
CA ALA A 124 -13.69 -9.57 -7.40
C ALA A 124 -12.57 -10.02 -6.45
N GLY A 125 -12.65 -11.25 -5.93
CA GLY A 125 -11.63 -11.84 -5.07
C GLY A 125 -10.25 -11.88 -5.74
N TYR A 126 -10.18 -12.35 -6.98
CA TYR A 126 -8.95 -12.36 -7.76
C TYR A 126 -8.37 -10.96 -7.97
N LEU A 127 -9.20 -10.00 -8.34
CA LEU A 127 -8.75 -8.62 -8.53
C LEU A 127 -8.25 -7.99 -7.22
N PHE A 128 -8.87 -8.27 -6.08
CA PHE A 128 -8.38 -7.82 -4.78
C PHE A 128 -7.03 -8.44 -4.42
N VAL A 129 -6.85 -9.75 -4.65
CA VAL A 129 -5.57 -10.42 -4.42
C VAL A 129 -4.49 -9.83 -5.34
N ILE A 130 -4.79 -9.64 -6.62
CA ILE A 130 -3.87 -8.99 -7.57
C ILE A 130 -3.52 -7.57 -7.09
N ALA A 131 -4.50 -6.77 -6.69
CA ALA A 131 -4.27 -5.43 -6.17
C ALA A 131 -3.41 -5.42 -4.90
N ALA A 132 -3.61 -6.39 -4.01
CA ALA A 132 -2.85 -6.56 -2.78
C ALA A 132 -1.39 -6.94 -3.05
N VAL A 133 -1.18 -7.97 -3.87
CA VAL A 133 0.16 -8.44 -4.27
C VAL A 133 0.90 -7.30 -4.96
N THR A 134 0.29 -6.65 -5.94
CA THR A 134 0.90 -5.52 -6.67
C THR A 134 1.17 -4.32 -5.75
N GLY A 135 0.33 -4.09 -4.75
CA GLY A 135 0.56 -3.09 -3.69
C GLY A 135 1.78 -3.43 -2.83
N ALA A 136 1.95 -4.69 -2.43
CA ALA A 136 3.05 -5.16 -1.59
C ALA A 136 4.40 -5.12 -2.32
N VAL A 137 4.45 -5.55 -3.59
CA VAL A 137 5.70 -5.55 -4.39
C VAL A 137 5.99 -4.22 -5.08
N ARG A 138 5.35 -3.12 -4.65
CA ARG A 138 5.52 -1.79 -5.25
C ARG A 138 6.99 -1.35 -5.32
N SER A 139 7.80 -1.63 -4.30
CA SER A 139 9.23 -1.27 -4.26
C SER A 139 10.02 -1.98 -5.36
N SER A 140 9.71 -3.24 -5.67
CA SER A 140 10.32 -4.01 -6.75
C SER A 140 10.01 -3.47 -8.15
N PHE A 141 8.85 -2.83 -8.32
CA PHE A 141 8.48 -2.12 -9.55
C PHE A 141 9.07 -0.70 -9.64
N ALA A 142 9.31 -0.05 -8.50
CA ALA A 142 9.85 1.31 -8.42
C ALA A 142 11.39 1.38 -8.48
N SER A 143 12.09 0.35 -8.01
CA SER A 143 13.56 0.32 -7.92
C SER A 143 14.28 -0.06 -9.22
N ALA A 144 13.55 -0.58 -10.21
CA ALA A 144 14.16 -1.05 -11.44
C ALA A 144 14.10 0.05 -12.52
N GLY A 145 15.28 0.59 -12.83
CA GLY A 145 15.54 1.67 -13.79
C GLY A 145 14.48 1.91 -14.87
N ASN A 146 13.92 3.12 -14.84
CA ASN A 146 13.42 3.92 -15.97
C ASN A 146 12.38 3.33 -16.95
N SER A 147 11.80 2.14 -16.70
CA SER A 147 10.75 1.61 -17.57
C SER A 147 9.37 2.17 -17.18
N ARG A 148 8.97 3.29 -17.81
CA ARG A 148 7.61 3.86 -17.70
C ARG A 148 6.50 2.80 -17.87
N TRP A 149 6.77 1.76 -18.66
CA TRP A 149 5.89 0.63 -18.89
C TRP A 149 5.57 -0.14 -17.60
N ARG A 150 6.58 -0.50 -16.79
CA ARG A 150 6.40 -1.26 -15.54
C ARG A 150 5.57 -0.47 -14.51
N TYR A 151 5.80 0.84 -14.42
CA TYR A 151 4.99 1.71 -13.56
C TYR A 151 3.52 1.77 -14.01
N ARG A 152 3.26 1.84 -15.32
CA ARG A 152 1.89 1.82 -15.87
C ARG A 152 1.19 0.49 -15.58
N TRP A 153 1.88 -0.64 -15.72
CA TRP A 153 1.32 -1.95 -15.39
C TRP A 153 1.00 -2.10 -13.91
N TRP A 154 1.93 -1.73 -13.03
CA TRP A 154 1.67 -1.70 -11.59
C TRP A 154 0.41 -0.88 -11.27
N ARG A 155 0.30 0.32 -11.86
CA ARG A 155 -0.86 1.19 -11.65
C ARG A 155 -2.14 0.58 -12.20
N ALA A 156 -2.11 -0.01 -13.40
CA ALA A 156 -3.26 -0.64 -14.03
C ALA A 156 -3.79 -1.80 -13.18
N LEU A 157 -2.90 -2.69 -12.73
CA LEU A 157 -3.28 -3.85 -11.90
C LEU A 157 -3.85 -3.40 -10.55
N HIS A 158 -3.25 -2.41 -9.91
CA HIS A 158 -3.75 -1.90 -8.63
C HIS A 158 -5.08 -1.13 -8.76
N VAL A 159 -5.28 -0.42 -9.88
CA VAL A 159 -6.57 0.22 -10.22
C VAL A 159 -7.67 -0.82 -10.48
N GLY A 160 -7.31 -2.08 -10.76
CA GLY A 160 -8.25 -3.20 -10.79
C GLY A 160 -9.07 -3.37 -9.50
N ALA A 161 -8.64 -2.80 -8.38
CA ALA A 161 -9.41 -2.79 -7.14
C ALA A 161 -10.75 -2.02 -7.24
N TYR A 162 -10.87 -1.01 -8.11
CA TYR A 162 -12.13 -0.26 -8.28
C TYR A 162 -13.24 -1.11 -8.91
N PRO A 163 -13.04 -1.76 -10.08
CA PRO A 163 -14.03 -2.68 -10.62
C PRO A 163 -14.26 -3.88 -9.70
N ALA A 164 -13.23 -4.37 -8.99
CA ALA A 164 -13.39 -5.42 -7.98
C ALA A 164 -14.36 -5.02 -6.87
N TRP A 165 -14.24 -3.78 -6.38
CA TRP A 165 -15.14 -3.24 -5.36
C TRP A 165 -16.59 -3.10 -5.87
N CYS A 166 -16.78 -2.60 -7.09
CA CYS A 166 -18.12 -2.55 -7.70
C CYS A 166 -18.73 -3.96 -7.86
N ALA A 167 -17.92 -4.92 -8.33
CA ALA A 167 -18.32 -6.32 -8.45
C ALA A 167 -18.70 -6.92 -7.08
N ALA A 168 -17.90 -6.65 -6.04
CA ALA A 168 -18.18 -7.11 -4.68
C ALA A 168 -19.46 -6.49 -4.09
N LEU A 169 -19.78 -5.23 -4.41
CA LEU A 169 -21.05 -4.61 -4.01
C LEU A 169 -22.23 -5.33 -4.65
N ILE A 170 -22.19 -5.53 -5.98
CA ILE A 170 -23.28 -6.22 -6.69
C ILE A 170 -23.42 -7.66 -6.19
N HIS A 171 -22.30 -8.36 -6.00
CA HIS A 171 -22.26 -9.69 -5.41
C HIS A 171 -22.90 -9.70 -4.02
N GLY A 172 -22.40 -8.93 -3.05
CA GLY A 172 -22.92 -9.01 -1.69
C GLY A 172 -24.36 -8.51 -1.53
N LEU A 173 -24.85 -7.63 -2.41
CA LEU A 173 -26.24 -7.14 -2.37
C LEU A 173 -27.23 -8.14 -2.97
N LYS A 174 -26.82 -8.90 -3.99
CA LYS A 174 -27.72 -9.74 -4.80
C LYS A 174 -27.49 -11.23 -4.62
N ALA A 175 -26.29 -11.65 -4.23
CA ALA A 175 -25.93 -13.04 -4.01
C ALA A 175 -26.39 -13.47 -2.62
N GLY A 176 -27.60 -14.04 -2.55
CA GLY A 176 -28.15 -14.65 -1.35
C GLY A 176 -29.41 -13.98 -0.83
N ARG A 177 -29.56 -13.96 0.49
CA ARG A 177 -30.78 -13.52 1.19
C ARG A 177 -31.08 -12.04 0.96
N ALA A 178 -32.36 -11.68 1.10
CA ALA A 178 -32.78 -10.27 1.10
C ALA A 178 -31.96 -9.45 2.11
N ALA A 179 -31.36 -8.36 1.63
CA ALA A 179 -30.54 -7.48 2.45
C ALA A 179 -31.37 -6.88 3.59
N LYS A 180 -30.86 -6.96 4.82
CA LYS A 180 -31.45 -6.23 5.95
C LYS A 180 -31.30 -4.72 5.70
N THR A 181 -32.28 -3.93 6.15
CA THR A 181 -32.32 -2.47 5.94
C THR A 181 -31.04 -1.75 6.35
N TRP A 182 -30.46 -2.10 7.50
CA TRP A 182 -29.18 -1.52 7.96
C TRP A 182 -28.00 -1.86 7.05
N ALA A 183 -27.98 -3.04 6.44
CA ALA A 183 -26.94 -3.42 5.49
C ALA A 183 -27.07 -2.56 4.23
N THR A 184 -28.30 -2.39 3.72
CA THR A 184 -28.57 -1.50 2.59
C THR A 184 -28.12 -0.06 2.85
N TYR A 185 -28.35 0.49 4.05
CA TYR A 185 -27.83 1.81 4.42
C TYR A 185 -26.30 1.85 4.44
N GLY A 186 -25.64 0.78 4.90
CA GLY A 186 -24.19 0.65 4.83
C GLY A 186 -23.66 0.68 3.39
N TYR A 187 -24.36 0.03 2.45
CA TYR A 187 -24.03 0.07 1.02
C TYR A 187 -24.21 1.47 0.43
N ILE A 188 -25.31 2.15 0.77
CA ILE A 188 -25.55 3.54 0.33
C ILE A 188 -24.47 4.47 0.88
N ALA A 189 -24.11 4.34 2.16
CA ALA A 189 -23.05 5.13 2.79
C ALA A 189 -21.68 4.87 2.14
N ALA A 190 -21.37 3.61 1.80
CA ALA A 190 -20.15 3.24 1.09
C ALA A 190 -20.08 3.90 -0.30
N LEU A 191 -21.17 3.81 -1.08
CA LEU A 191 -21.27 4.46 -2.40
C LEU A 191 -21.15 5.97 -2.29
N ALA A 192 -21.88 6.59 -1.36
CA ALA A 192 -21.84 8.03 -1.11
C ALA A 192 -20.43 8.50 -0.70
N GLY A 193 -19.79 7.79 0.23
CA GLY A 193 -18.42 8.09 0.65
C GLY A 193 -17.43 8.08 -0.51
N VAL A 194 -17.51 7.07 -1.38
CA VAL A 194 -16.61 6.97 -2.56
C VAL A 194 -16.93 8.05 -3.57
N ALA A 195 -18.21 8.35 -3.83
CA ALA A 195 -18.62 9.42 -4.73
C ALA A 195 -18.13 10.79 -4.26
N ILE A 196 -18.28 11.10 -2.96
CA ILE A 196 -17.78 12.34 -2.35
C ILE A 196 -16.26 12.42 -2.47
N ALA A 197 -15.54 11.34 -2.12
CA ALA A 197 -14.09 11.32 -2.20
C ALA A 197 -13.59 11.52 -3.65
N LEU A 198 -14.25 10.91 -4.63
CA LEU A 198 -13.94 11.09 -6.04
C LEU A 198 -14.26 12.51 -6.52
N TRP A 199 -15.41 13.07 -6.12
CA TRP A 199 -15.80 14.45 -6.41
C TRP A 199 -14.77 15.44 -5.90
N LEU A 200 -14.40 15.34 -4.62
CA LEU A 200 -13.37 16.18 -4.01
C LEU A 200 -12.06 16.10 -4.79
N ARG A 201 -11.64 14.90 -5.18
CA ARG A 201 -10.43 14.69 -5.98
C ARG A 201 -10.52 15.33 -7.38
N LEU A 202 -11.66 15.23 -8.04
CA LEU A 202 -11.86 15.83 -9.38
C LEU A 202 -11.87 17.36 -9.31
N VAL A 203 -12.55 17.94 -8.31
CA VAL A 203 -12.55 19.38 -8.04
C VAL A 203 -11.12 19.86 -7.76
N ALA A 204 -10.38 19.14 -6.92
CA ALA A 204 -9.02 19.50 -6.56
C ALA A 204 -8.07 19.45 -7.77
N ARG A 205 -8.25 18.48 -8.68
CA ARG A 205 -7.50 18.42 -9.96
C ARG A 205 -7.84 19.57 -10.90
N ARG A 206 -9.12 19.88 -11.09
CA ARG A 206 -9.54 21.00 -11.95
C ARG A 206 -8.98 22.33 -11.45
N ARG A 207 -8.96 22.57 -10.14
CA ARG A 207 -8.33 23.77 -9.55
C ARG A 207 -6.85 23.87 -9.92
N GLN A 208 -6.09 22.78 -9.84
CA GLN A 208 -4.68 22.79 -10.27
C GLN A 208 -4.50 23.05 -11.76
N ASP A 209 -5.39 22.53 -12.61
CA ASP A 209 -5.28 22.74 -14.05
C ASP A 209 -5.59 24.19 -14.41
N ILE A 210 -6.53 24.84 -13.69
CA ILE A 210 -6.82 26.28 -13.77
C ILE A 210 -5.63 27.08 -13.23
N ASP A 211 -5.14 26.80 -12.01
CA ASP A 211 -3.98 27.51 -11.43
C ASP A 211 -2.71 27.38 -12.29
N ARG A 212 -2.52 26.24 -12.98
CA ARG A 212 -1.43 26.06 -13.96
C ARG A 212 -1.67 26.82 -15.25
N ALA A 213 -2.90 26.85 -15.76
CA ALA A 213 -3.25 27.60 -16.96
C ALA A 213 -3.08 29.12 -16.73
N ASP A 214 -3.52 29.61 -15.57
CA ASP A 214 -3.35 31.01 -15.14
C ASP A 214 -1.89 31.30 -14.75
N GLY A 215 -1.17 30.32 -14.20
CA GLY A 215 0.24 30.41 -13.81
C GLY A 215 1.25 30.30 -14.96
N ILE A 216 0.84 29.96 -16.18
CA ILE A 216 1.71 30.01 -17.38
C ILE A 216 2.05 31.47 -17.77
N GLU A 217 1.31 32.47 -17.26
CA GLU A 217 1.63 33.88 -17.52
C GLU A 217 2.66 34.47 -16.54
N VAL A 218 3.07 33.77 -15.47
CA VAL A 218 4.08 34.28 -14.53
C VAL A 218 5.14 33.24 -14.20
N ARG A 219 6.35 33.46 -14.77
CA ARG A 219 7.71 32.97 -14.39
C ARG A 219 8.32 31.97 -15.40
N ASN A 220 9.42 32.25 -16.12
CA ASN A 220 10.54 33.19 -15.93
C ASN A 220 11.27 33.44 -17.28
N PRO A 221 11.91 34.60 -17.51
CA PRO A 221 12.84 34.80 -18.62
C PRO A 221 14.06 33.85 -18.50
N PRO A 222 14.70 33.47 -19.61
CA PRO A 222 15.80 32.50 -19.60
C PRO A 222 16.98 33.04 -18.79
N ALA A 223 17.34 32.33 -17.72
CA ALA A 223 18.52 32.58 -16.90
C ALA A 223 19.81 32.20 -17.66
N ARG A 224 20.11 32.91 -18.76
CA ARG A 224 21.33 32.69 -19.56
C ARG A 224 22.17 33.93 -19.86
N SER A 225 21.89 35.09 -19.26
CA SER A 225 22.65 36.33 -19.52
C SER A 225 23.38 36.95 -18.31
N MET A 226 23.43 36.29 -17.15
CA MET A 226 24.13 36.84 -15.97
C MET A 226 25.56 36.34 -15.75
N GLN A 227 26.09 35.54 -16.67
CA GLN A 227 27.47 35.02 -16.59
C GLN A 227 28.50 35.82 -17.41
N GLU A 228 28.08 36.87 -18.13
CA GLU A 228 28.99 37.75 -18.89
C GLU A 228 29.50 38.97 -18.11
N GLY A 229 28.89 39.31 -16.96
CA GLY A 229 29.27 40.50 -16.18
C GLY A 229 30.44 40.33 -15.21
N ARG A 230 30.96 39.10 -14.99
CA ARG A 230 31.92 38.82 -13.91
C ARG A 230 33.37 38.69 -14.33
N THR A 231 33.68 38.85 -15.61
CA THR A 231 35.04 38.71 -16.17
C THR A 231 35.55 40.01 -16.80
N ARG A 232 35.41 41.16 -16.13
CA ARG A 232 36.20 42.37 -16.44
C ARG A 232 36.18 43.36 -15.27
N ARG A 233 36.86 43.00 -14.17
CA ARG A 233 37.36 44.00 -13.22
C ARG A 233 38.84 43.73 -13.01
N ALA A 234 39.67 44.48 -13.74
CA ALA A 234 41.11 44.50 -13.59
C ALA A 234 41.47 44.89 -12.14
N GLY A 235 42.30 44.07 -11.50
CA GLY A 235 42.91 44.42 -10.22
C GLY A 235 44.10 45.38 -10.41
N PRO A 236 44.42 46.22 -9.42
CA PRO A 236 45.52 47.17 -9.52
C PRO A 236 46.89 46.47 -9.44
N THR A 237 47.76 46.78 -10.40
CA THR A 237 49.19 46.41 -10.46
C THR A 237 49.98 47.08 -9.34
N VAL A 238 50.68 46.28 -8.53
CA VAL A 238 51.68 46.75 -7.54
C VAL A 238 53.09 46.53 -8.11
N PRO A 239 54.03 47.50 -8.02
CA PRO A 239 55.36 47.37 -8.61
C PRO A 239 56.31 46.47 -7.81
N ARG A 240 57.19 45.77 -8.53
CA ARG A 240 58.22 44.85 -8.02
C ARG A 240 59.51 45.59 -7.63
N PRO A 241 60.11 45.37 -6.44
CA PRO A 241 61.46 45.82 -6.15
C PRO A 241 62.53 44.83 -6.64
N ARG A 242 63.70 45.36 -6.99
CA ARG A 242 64.83 44.70 -7.64
C ARG A 242 65.91 44.30 -6.60
N SER A 243 66.32 43.03 -6.64
CA SER A 243 67.58 42.36 -6.22
C SER A 243 68.48 42.91 -5.09
N ALA A 244 68.87 42.03 -4.16
CA ALA A 244 70.22 41.94 -3.57
C ALA A 244 70.53 40.49 -3.12
N GLU A 245 71.81 40.13 -3.20
CA GLU A 245 72.46 38.81 -3.29
C GLU A 245 72.59 37.96 -1.98
N PRO A 246 73.10 36.71 -2.08
CA PRO A 246 73.09 35.70 -1.01
C PRO A 246 74.34 35.73 -0.11
N GLY A 247 74.14 35.59 1.20
CA GLY A 247 75.22 35.60 2.20
C GLY A 247 75.06 34.52 3.27
N SER A 248 75.96 33.54 3.17
CA SER A 248 76.38 32.52 4.14
C SER A 248 76.00 32.73 5.62
N ARG A 249 75.44 31.68 6.23
CA ARG A 249 75.29 31.52 7.68
C ARG A 249 76.59 30.96 8.25
N ASP A 250 77.20 31.69 9.17
CA ASP A 250 78.29 31.17 10.01
C ASP A 250 77.85 31.02 11.48
N SER A 251 78.21 29.83 12.00
CA SER A 251 78.53 29.48 13.38
C SER A 251 77.56 29.80 14.53
N GLN A 252 76.99 28.76 15.13
CA GLN A 252 77.42 28.35 16.48
C GLN A 252 77.02 26.89 16.79
N PRO A 253 77.90 26.10 17.45
CA PRO A 253 77.65 24.72 17.83
C PRO A 253 77.09 24.64 19.26
N LEU A 254 76.44 23.52 19.62
CA LEU A 254 76.49 22.88 20.95
C LEU A 254 75.48 21.71 21.01
N GLY A 255 75.94 20.55 21.49
CA GLY A 255 75.07 19.58 22.15
C GLY A 255 74.88 18.23 21.46
N ALA A 256 75.78 17.30 21.77
CA ALA A 256 75.71 15.89 21.42
C ALA A 256 74.59 15.14 22.17
N SER A 257 73.96 14.15 21.56
CA SER A 257 73.82 12.79 22.12
C SER A 257 73.11 11.81 21.17
N ARG A 258 73.88 10.80 20.73
CA ARG A 258 73.61 9.35 20.63
C ARG A 258 72.14 8.92 20.47
N GLY A 259 71.76 8.24 19.37
CA GLY A 259 71.82 6.77 19.23
C GLY A 259 70.59 6.13 19.93
N TRP A 260 69.74 5.30 19.31
CA TRP A 260 70.06 4.04 18.64
C TRP A 260 68.87 3.57 17.79
N ASP A 261 69.18 3.01 16.62
CA ASP A 261 68.33 2.07 15.91
C ASP A 261 68.31 0.71 16.65
N ARG A 262 67.13 0.13 16.76
CA ARG A 262 66.86 -1.24 16.29
C ARG A 262 65.37 -1.48 16.09
#